data_AF-A0A1R1X3J7-F1
#
_entry.id   AF-A0A1R1X3J7-F1
#
_cell.length_a   1.000
_cell.length_b   1.000
_cell.length_c   1.000
_cell.angle_alpha   90.00
_cell.angle_beta   90.00
_cell.angle_gamma   90.00
#
_symmetry.space_group_name_H-M   'P 1'
#
loop_
_entity.id
_entity.type
_entity.pdbx_description
1 polymer ?
#
loop_
_entity_poly.entity_id
_entity_poly.type
_entity_poly.pdbx_seq_one_letter_code
_entity_poly.pdbx_strand_id
1 'polypeptide(L)'
;MSVADFTAQAIVNCILAKEFPLDKNVGEEDSEGLAAENEGKTLEAIVHHSNSILNEQGNYEGGPVGRHWVLDPIDGTKGFLRGDQFAVCLALINNGSVQVGVMGCPNLVNHDTNVKGQIFYAVKGQGSFQDHASGSLIVSEAGGKVTDIHGNDLDFSVGRLLSKNKGILATNGHLHDKVLSAIAESSKSAL
;
A
#
# COMPACT_ATOMS: atom_id res chain seq x y z
N MET A 1 17.22 -9.44 3.91
CA MET A 1 16.97 -8.16 3.24
C MET A 1 17.24 -8.20 1.76
N SER A 2 16.41 -7.47 1.02
CA SER A 2 16.60 -7.05 -0.36
C SER A 2 16.48 -5.52 -0.45
N VAL A 3 16.87 -4.91 -1.57
CA VAL A 3 16.66 -3.48 -1.82
C VAL A 3 15.17 -3.08 -1.71
N ALA A 4 14.26 -4.02 -1.95
CA ALA A 4 12.83 -3.77 -1.87
C ALA A 4 12.37 -3.52 -0.42
N ASP A 5 12.95 -4.18 0.58
CA ASP A 5 12.62 -3.98 1.99
C ASP A 5 12.94 -2.52 2.40
N PHE A 6 14.17 -2.07 2.16
CA PHE A 6 14.59 -0.70 2.48
C PHE A 6 13.81 0.37 1.71
N THR A 7 13.54 0.14 0.43
CA THR A 7 12.83 1.11 -0.41
C THR A 7 11.36 1.21 0.00
N ALA A 8 10.70 0.09 0.31
CA ALA A 8 9.34 0.09 0.82
C ALA A 8 9.26 0.82 2.17
N GLN A 9 10.19 0.55 3.08
CA GLN A 9 10.24 1.25 4.36
C GLN A 9 10.47 2.75 4.20
N ALA A 10 11.42 3.16 3.38
CA ALA A 10 11.71 4.58 3.14
C ALA A 10 10.49 5.33 2.56
N ILE A 11 9.79 4.74 1.59
CA ILE A 11 8.59 5.35 1.01
C ILE A 11 7.48 5.51 2.05
N VAL A 12 7.17 4.46 2.81
CA VAL A 12 6.11 4.50 3.82
C VAL A 12 6.47 5.51 4.91
N ASN A 13 7.71 5.50 5.40
CA ASN A 13 8.18 6.47 6.39
C ASN A 13 8.00 7.91 5.91
N CYS A 14 8.42 8.22 4.67
CA CYS A 14 8.28 9.55 4.08
C CYS A 14 6.82 10.03 4.05
N ILE A 15 5.89 9.14 3.64
CA ILE A 15 4.46 9.46 3.62
C ILE A 15 3.93 9.69 5.04
N LEU A 16 4.27 8.81 5.98
CA LEU A 16 3.82 8.93 7.38
C LEU A 16 4.33 10.22 8.03
N ALA A 17 5.59 10.58 7.82
CA ALA A 17 6.16 11.81 8.38
C ALA A 17 5.51 13.07 7.80
N LYS A 18 5.08 13.02 6.53
CA LYS A 18 4.37 14.13 5.89
C LYS A 18 2.94 14.27 6.40
N GLU A 19 2.20 13.16 6.47
CA GLU A 19 0.77 13.18 6.80
C GLU A 19 0.49 13.15 8.32
N PHE A 20 1.40 12.57 9.10
CA PHE A 20 1.32 12.45 10.57
C PHE A 20 2.62 12.91 11.25
N PRO A 21 3.00 14.19 11.15
CA PRO A 21 4.32 14.69 11.58
C PRO A 21 4.59 14.59 13.10
N LEU A 22 3.57 14.29 13.90
CA LEU A 22 3.71 14.09 15.36
C LEU A 22 3.80 12.62 15.76
N ASP A 23 3.49 11.70 14.85
CA ASP A 23 3.54 10.27 15.12
C ASP A 23 4.99 9.77 14.95
N LYS A 24 5.37 8.77 15.74
CA LYS A 24 6.67 8.10 15.63
C LYS A 24 6.52 6.80 14.83
N ASN A 25 7.59 6.35 14.19
CA ASN A 25 7.58 5.15 13.35
C ASN A 25 8.62 4.14 13.83
N VAL A 26 8.19 2.89 14.01
CA VAL A 26 9.00 1.70 14.23
C VAL A 26 9.11 0.99 12.88
N GLY A 27 10.33 0.86 12.36
CA GLY A 27 10.62 0.07 11.17
C GLY A 27 11.46 -1.15 11.53
N GLU A 28 11.43 -2.17 10.67
CA GLU A 28 12.28 -3.35 10.81
C GLU A 28 13.71 -3.07 10.33
N GLU A 29 13.84 -2.29 9.25
CA GLU A 29 15.11 -2.08 8.56
C GLU A 29 15.88 -0.87 9.10
N ASP A 30 17.20 -0.99 9.22
CA ASP A 30 18.12 0.12 9.47
C ASP A 30 18.91 0.48 8.20
N SER A 31 19.70 1.55 8.24
CA SER A 31 20.54 1.94 7.09
C SER A 31 21.87 1.18 7.04
N GLU A 32 22.24 0.43 8.10
CA GLU A 32 23.51 -0.27 8.21
C GLU A 32 23.54 -1.54 7.34
N GLY A 33 22.37 -2.15 7.11
CA GLY A 33 22.22 -3.38 6.34
C GLY A 33 22.29 -3.24 4.81
N LEU A 34 22.20 -2.03 4.24
CA LEU A 34 22.14 -1.82 2.79
C LEU A 34 23.48 -1.33 2.22
N ALA A 35 24.37 -2.28 1.88
CA ALA A 35 25.60 -1.99 1.16
C ALA A 35 25.34 -1.89 -0.36
N ALA A 36 25.93 -0.88 -1.02
CA ALA A 36 25.90 -0.71 -2.47
C ALA A 36 26.84 -1.73 -3.16
N GLU A 37 26.58 -3.01 -3.00
CA GLU A 37 27.34 -4.06 -3.69
C GLU A 37 26.72 -4.35 -5.06
N ASN A 38 27.11 -3.50 -6.03
CA ASN A 38 26.86 -3.58 -7.47
C ASN A 38 25.48 -3.15 -8.01
N GLU A 39 25.55 -2.64 -9.25
CA GLU A 39 24.49 -2.40 -10.26
C GLU A 39 23.93 -0.96 -10.41
N GLY A 40 24.76 -0.06 -10.93
CA GLY A 40 24.30 1.07 -11.74
C GLY A 40 23.84 2.32 -10.96
N LYS A 41 24.05 3.50 -11.58
CA LYS A 41 23.79 4.81 -10.96
C LYS A 41 22.37 4.96 -10.39
N THR A 42 21.38 4.31 -10.98
CA THR A 42 19.98 4.36 -10.52
C THR A 42 19.79 3.61 -9.20
N LEU A 43 20.39 2.42 -9.05
CA LEU A 43 20.30 1.65 -7.82
C LEU A 43 21.04 2.35 -6.69
N GLU A 44 22.23 2.89 -6.97
CA GLU A 44 23.00 3.70 -6.02
C GLU A 44 22.18 4.91 -5.51
N ALA A 45 21.47 5.60 -6.41
CA ALA A 45 20.63 6.73 -6.02
C ALA A 45 19.43 6.31 -5.14
N ILE A 46 18.78 5.18 -5.46
CA ILE A 46 17.69 4.62 -4.65
C ILE A 46 18.22 4.22 -3.28
N VAL A 47 19.31 3.47 -3.22
CA VAL A 47 19.98 3.04 -1.98
C VAL A 47 20.35 4.24 -1.12
N HIS A 48 20.99 5.26 -1.70
CA HIS A 48 21.37 6.47 -0.98
C HIS A 48 20.16 7.22 -0.43
N HIS A 49 19.11 7.39 -1.23
CA HIS A 49 17.91 8.11 -0.80
C HIS A 49 17.16 7.34 0.30
N SER A 50 17.02 6.02 0.15
CA SER A 50 16.43 5.16 1.18
C SER A 50 17.22 5.24 2.49
N ASN A 51 18.55 5.10 2.44
CA ASN A 51 19.39 5.20 3.63
C ASN A 51 19.28 6.56 4.33
N SER A 52 19.18 7.66 3.56
CA SER A 52 18.97 8.99 4.15
C SER A 52 17.66 9.07 4.95
N ILE A 53 16.58 8.48 4.44
CA ILE A 53 15.28 8.48 5.12
C ILE A 53 15.31 7.55 6.34
N LEU A 54 15.89 6.35 6.22
CA LEU A 54 16.01 5.37 7.30
C LEU A 54 16.85 5.89 8.48
N ASN A 55 17.87 6.71 8.21
CA ASN A 55 18.64 7.37 9.26
C ASN A 55 17.80 8.35 10.09
N GLU A 56 16.79 8.96 9.49
CA GLU A 56 15.96 9.98 10.13
C GLU A 56 14.65 9.41 10.70
N GLN A 57 14.19 8.26 10.20
CA GLN A 57 12.85 7.72 10.46
C GLN A 57 12.85 6.19 10.54
N GLY A 58 11.97 5.62 11.36
CA GLY A 58 11.88 4.17 11.60
C GLY A 58 12.63 3.71 12.85
N ASN A 59 13.43 4.57 13.47
CA ASN A 59 14.30 4.24 14.61
C ASN A 59 13.60 4.34 15.98
N TYR A 60 12.26 4.40 16.02
CA TYR A 60 11.54 4.39 17.29
C TYR A 60 11.44 2.94 17.81
N GLU A 61 11.78 2.72 19.07
CA GLU A 61 11.70 1.38 19.71
C GLU A 61 10.26 0.94 20.06
N GLY A 62 9.27 1.82 19.86
CA GLY A 62 7.91 1.59 20.34
C GLY A 62 7.75 1.83 21.84
N GLY A 63 6.68 1.27 22.41
CA GLY A 63 6.46 1.30 23.86
C GLY A 63 4.98 1.30 24.28
N PRO A 64 4.71 1.20 25.60
CA PRO A 64 3.35 1.07 26.14
C PRO A 64 2.55 2.39 26.13
N VAL A 65 3.18 3.52 25.82
CA VAL A 65 2.56 4.85 25.89
C VAL A 65 2.77 5.60 24.59
N GLY A 66 1.78 6.39 24.21
CA GLY A 66 1.82 7.24 23.03
C GLY A 66 1.36 6.54 21.76
N ARG A 67 1.31 7.32 20.68
CA ARG A 67 0.86 6.89 19.36
C ARG A 67 2.07 6.71 18.43
N HIS A 68 2.13 5.57 17.75
CA HIS A 68 3.20 5.26 16.82
C HIS A 68 2.77 4.23 15.76
N TRP A 69 3.42 4.27 14.60
CA TRP A 69 3.27 3.30 13.53
C TRP A 69 4.33 2.20 13.65
N VAL A 70 3.98 1.00 13.23
CA VAL A 70 4.88 -0.15 13.10
C VAL A 70 4.78 -0.68 11.68
N LEU A 71 5.91 -0.82 11.01
CA LEU A 71 5.99 -1.31 9.64
C LEU A 71 6.94 -2.51 9.56
N ASP A 72 6.43 -3.58 8.95
CA ASP A 72 7.25 -4.61 8.31
C ASP A 72 7.12 -4.40 6.79
N PRO A 73 8.19 -3.94 6.11
CA PRO A 73 8.13 -3.59 4.71
C PRO A 73 7.93 -4.80 3.79
N ILE A 74 8.42 -5.98 4.16
CA ILE A 74 8.26 -7.25 3.43
C ILE A 74 8.22 -8.42 4.43
N ASP A 75 7.02 -8.70 4.94
CA ASP A 75 6.78 -9.88 5.75
C ASP A 75 6.87 -11.12 4.86
N GLY A 76 7.78 -12.03 5.21
CA GLY A 76 8.09 -13.20 4.42
C GLY A 76 9.13 -12.96 3.32
N THR A 77 10.22 -12.23 3.60
CA THR A 77 11.33 -11.96 2.65
C THR A 77 11.81 -13.20 1.88
N LYS A 78 11.87 -14.38 2.50
CA LYS A 78 12.24 -15.63 1.80
C LYS A 78 11.22 -16.02 0.74
N GLY A 79 9.94 -15.79 0.99
CA GLY A 79 8.86 -15.97 0.03
C GLY A 79 8.99 -14.97 -1.12
N PHE A 80 9.22 -13.70 -0.81
CA PHE A 80 9.50 -12.65 -1.81
C PHE A 80 10.65 -13.04 -2.75
N LEU A 81 11.80 -13.45 -2.20
CA LEU A 81 12.97 -13.87 -2.99
C LEU A 81 12.72 -15.09 -3.89
N ARG A 82 11.78 -15.96 -3.52
CA ARG A 82 11.38 -17.12 -4.33
C ARG A 82 10.23 -16.83 -5.31
N GLY A 83 9.63 -15.63 -5.24
CA GLY A 83 8.42 -15.30 -5.98
C GLY A 83 7.14 -15.93 -5.40
N ASP A 84 7.19 -16.44 -4.17
CA ASP A 84 6.04 -16.94 -3.41
C ASP A 84 5.26 -15.77 -2.75
N GLN A 85 4.43 -16.07 -1.75
CA GLN A 85 3.69 -15.06 -1.00
C GLN A 85 4.60 -14.21 -0.12
N PHE A 86 4.27 -12.92 -0.03
CA PHE A 86 4.82 -11.94 0.90
C PHE A 86 3.76 -10.87 1.15
N ALA A 87 3.95 -10.07 2.20
CA ALA A 87 3.07 -8.94 2.48
C ALA A 87 3.83 -7.68 2.89
N VAL A 88 3.21 -6.52 2.70
CA VAL A 88 3.64 -5.25 3.30
C VAL A 88 2.68 -4.97 4.45
N CYS A 89 3.19 -4.86 5.67
CA CYS A 89 2.38 -4.86 6.89
C CYS A 89 2.57 -3.56 7.68
N LEU A 90 1.51 -2.79 7.87
CA LEU A 90 1.52 -1.52 8.60
C LEU A 90 0.47 -1.53 9.72
N ALA A 91 0.85 -1.09 10.92
CA ALA A 91 -0.07 -0.97 12.05
C ALA A 91 0.06 0.37 12.76
N LEU A 92 -1.07 0.87 13.27
CA LEU A 92 -1.10 2.01 14.18
C LEU A 92 -1.32 1.51 15.61
N ILE A 93 -0.41 1.87 16.51
CA ILE A 93 -0.49 1.57 17.94
C ILE A 93 -0.75 2.87 18.71
N ASN A 94 -1.65 2.81 19.69
CA ASN A 94 -1.86 3.89 20.65
C ASN A 94 -1.94 3.31 22.07
N ASN A 95 -1.07 3.79 22.95
CA ASN A 95 -0.93 3.34 24.34
C ASN A 95 -0.84 1.81 24.46
N GLY A 96 0.07 1.21 23.70
CA GLY A 96 0.32 -0.24 23.70
C GLY A 96 -0.78 -1.10 23.08
N SER A 97 -1.84 -0.50 22.54
CA SER A 97 -2.93 -1.21 21.85
C SER A 97 -2.91 -0.91 20.36
N VAL A 98 -2.91 -1.96 19.54
CA VAL A 98 -3.16 -1.86 18.09
C VAL A 98 -4.54 -1.27 17.86
N GLN A 99 -4.63 -0.24 17.02
CA GLN A 99 -5.86 0.45 16.62
C GLN A 99 -6.25 0.11 15.19
N VAL A 100 -5.25 0.07 14.29
CA VAL A 100 -5.42 -0.23 12.87
C VAL A 100 -4.32 -1.19 12.44
N GLY A 101 -4.65 -2.16 11.59
CA GLY A 101 -3.68 -2.96 10.85
C GLY A 101 -4.03 -2.96 9.37
N VAL A 102 -3.03 -2.90 8.50
CA VAL A 102 -3.14 -2.95 7.04
C VAL A 102 -2.11 -3.95 6.52
N MET A 103 -2.53 -4.78 5.58
CA MET A 103 -1.68 -5.79 4.95
C MET A 103 -1.92 -5.77 3.44
N GLY A 104 -0.91 -5.41 2.67
CA GLY A 104 -0.92 -5.55 1.22
C GLY A 104 -0.25 -6.87 0.82
N CYS A 105 -0.94 -7.72 0.07
CA CYS A 105 -0.45 -9.02 -0.39
C CYS A 105 -0.37 -9.06 -1.93
N PRO A 106 0.74 -8.60 -2.54
CA PRO A 106 0.83 -8.45 -4.00
C PRO A 106 0.68 -9.77 -4.76
N ASN A 107 1.17 -10.87 -4.21
CA ASN A 107 1.15 -12.18 -4.85
C ASN A 107 -0.10 -13.01 -4.54
N LEU A 108 -0.98 -12.53 -3.65
CA LEU A 108 -2.19 -13.27 -3.28
C LEU A 108 -3.21 -13.19 -4.41
N VAL A 109 -3.68 -14.35 -4.86
CA VAL A 109 -4.68 -14.47 -5.92
C VAL A 109 -6.07 -14.46 -5.27
N ASN A 110 -6.94 -13.59 -5.77
CA ASN A 110 -8.35 -13.67 -5.49
C ASN A 110 -8.95 -14.81 -6.35
N HIS A 111 -9.43 -15.88 -5.71
CA HIS A 111 -9.92 -17.07 -6.42
C HIS A 111 -11.22 -16.83 -7.20
N ASP A 112 -11.99 -15.80 -6.86
CA ASP A 112 -13.24 -15.48 -7.56
C ASP A 112 -12.98 -14.71 -8.86
N THR A 113 -11.97 -13.83 -8.86
CA THR A 113 -11.65 -12.95 -10.00
C THR A 113 -10.39 -13.38 -10.78
N ASN A 114 -9.60 -14.28 -10.22
CA ASN A 114 -8.29 -14.70 -10.71
C ASN A 114 -7.26 -13.55 -10.85
N VAL A 115 -7.47 -12.45 -10.11
CA VAL A 115 -6.57 -11.28 -10.08
C VAL A 115 -5.62 -11.38 -8.90
N LYS A 116 -4.35 -11.02 -9.10
CA LYS A 116 -3.34 -10.90 -8.05
C LYS A 116 -3.38 -9.54 -7.37
N GLY A 117 -3.02 -9.50 -6.09
CA GLY A 117 -2.90 -8.29 -5.31
C GLY A 117 -4.15 -8.06 -4.49
N GLN A 118 -4.03 -8.23 -3.18
CA GLN A 118 -5.12 -8.03 -2.22
C GLN A 118 -4.68 -7.08 -1.12
N ILE A 119 -5.59 -6.27 -0.59
CA ILE A 119 -5.36 -5.47 0.61
C ILE A 119 -6.36 -5.90 1.67
N PHE A 120 -5.86 -6.13 2.87
CA PHE A 120 -6.65 -6.37 4.06
C PHE A 120 -6.42 -5.24 5.04
N TYR A 121 -7.44 -4.87 5.79
CA TYR A 121 -7.27 -3.98 6.92
C TYR A 121 -8.22 -4.35 8.05
N ALA A 122 -7.86 -3.95 9.26
CA ALA A 122 -8.69 -4.13 10.44
C ALA A 122 -8.65 -2.88 11.30
N VAL A 123 -9.79 -2.54 11.90
CA VAL A 123 -9.90 -1.44 12.86
C VAL A 123 -10.47 -1.99 14.16
N LYS A 124 -9.81 -1.67 15.28
CA LYS A 124 -10.20 -2.16 16.61
C LYS A 124 -11.67 -1.81 16.87
N GLY A 125 -12.46 -2.84 17.19
CA GLY A 125 -13.89 -2.71 17.47
C GLY A 125 -14.79 -2.61 16.23
N GLN A 126 -14.24 -2.60 15.01
CA GLN A 126 -15.01 -2.51 13.76
C GLN A 126 -14.87 -3.75 12.87
N GLY A 127 -13.90 -4.61 13.16
CA GLY A 127 -13.68 -5.89 12.46
C GLY A 127 -12.52 -5.83 11.47
N SER A 128 -12.48 -6.83 10.60
CA SER A 128 -11.50 -6.95 9.50
C SER A 128 -12.21 -6.98 8.16
N PHE A 129 -11.54 -6.41 7.17
CA PHE A 129 -12.06 -6.14 5.83
C PHE A 129 -11.01 -6.56 4.81
N GLN A 130 -11.48 -7.08 3.70
CA GLN A 130 -10.71 -7.33 2.49
C GLN A 130 -11.31 -6.42 1.45
N ASP A 131 -10.54 -5.49 0.89
CA ASP A 131 -11.17 -4.41 0.12
C ASP A 131 -10.34 -3.90 -1.05
N HIS A 132 -11.09 -3.42 -2.04
CA HIS A 132 -10.64 -2.49 -3.08
C HIS A 132 -10.75 -1.02 -2.60
N ALA A 133 -11.50 -0.74 -1.52
CA ALA A 133 -11.73 0.61 -0.99
C ALA A 133 -10.45 1.35 -0.59
N SER A 134 -9.49 0.63 -0.01
CA SER A 134 -8.19 1.20 0.36
C SER A 134 -7.45 1.72 -0.88
N GLY A 135 -7.53 0.99 -2.00
CA GLY A 135 -7.00 1.44 -3.28
C GLY A 135 -7.70 2.69 -3.82
N SER A 136 -9.03 2.78 -3.64
CA SER A 136 -9.77 3.99 -4.03
C SER A 136 -9.36 5.23 -3.24
N LEU A 137 -9.17 5.09 -1.93
CA LEU A 137 -8.76 6.18 -1.06
C LEU A 137 -7.31 6.59 -1.34
N ILE A 138 -6.38 5.64 -1.42
CA ILE A 138 -4.96 5.92 -1.70
C ILE A 138 -4.79 6.64 -3.04
N VAL A 139 -5.46 6.15 -4.10
CA VAL A 139 -5.38 6.79 -5.42
C VAL A 139 -5.99 8.19 -5.37
N SER A 140 -7.10 8.37 -4.65
CA SER A 140 -7.75 9.69 -4.52
C SER A 140 -6.87 10.69 -3.75
N GLU A 141 -6.27 10.28 -2.63
CA GLU A 141 -5.35 11.12 -1.83
C GLU A 141 -4.04 11.42 -2.58
N ALA A 142 -3.59 10.52 -3.45
CA ALA A 142 -2.46 10.76 -4.37
C ALA A 142 -2.82 11.67 -5.57
N GLY A 143 -4.03 12.23 -5.61
CA GLY A 143 -4.53 13.12 -6.67
C GLY A 143 -5.05 12.38 -7.91
N GLY A 144 -5.20 11.07 -7.84
CA GLY A 144 -5.83 10.24 -8.88
C GLY A 144 -7.36 10.23 -8.77
N LYS A 145 -7.99 9.43 -9.65
CA LYS A 145 -9.45 9.25 -9.69
C LYS A 145 -9.80 7.78 -9.81
N VAL A 146 -10.77 7.34 -9.01
CA VAL A 146 -11.27 5.95 -8.99
C VAL A 146 -12.78 5.93 -9.13
N THR A 147 -13.27 5.20 -10.12
CA THR A 147 -14.70 5.02 -10.40
C THR A 147 -14.95 3.56 -10.83
N ASP A 148 -16.18 3.21 -11.13
CA ASP A 148 -16.50 2.00 -11.89
C ASP A 148 -16.26 2.19 -13.40
N ILE A 149 -16.44 1.16 -14.22
CA ILE A 149 -16.19 1.27 -15.68
C ILE A 149 -17.19 2.17 -16.42
N HIS A 150 -18.24 2.62 -15.73
CA HIS A 150 -19.24 3.56 -16.23
C HIS A 150 -18.98 4.98 -15.74
N GLY A 151 -17.95 5.20 -14.92
CA GLY A 151 -17.59 6.50 -14.37
C GLY A 151 -18.33 6.88 -13.10
N ASN A 152 -19.09 5.96 -12.48
CA ASN A 152 -19.75 6.22 -11.20
C ASN A 152 -18.77 6.05 -10.05
N ASP A 153 -18.91 6.88 -9.01
CA ASP A 153 -18.16 6.69 -7.77
C ASP A 153 -18.45 5.31 -7.16
N LEU A 154 -17.45 4.72 -6.52
CA LEU A 154 -17.59 3.45 -5.83
C LEU A 154 -18.50 3.63 -4.59
N ASP A 155 -19.62 2.93 -4.55
CA ASP A 155 -20.56 2.94 -3.43
C ASP A 155 -20.20 1.84 -2.45
N PHE A 156 -19.47 2.20 -1.39
CA PHE A 156 -19.09 1.27 -0.32
C PHE A 156 -20.21 1.06 0.73
N SER A 157 -21.37 1.72 0.61
CA SER A 157 -22.46 1.62 1.59
C SER A 157 -23.29 0.33 1.46
N VAL A 158 -23.04 -0.48 0.43
CA VAL A 158 -23.87 -1.64 0.05
C VAL A 158 -23.35 -2.99 0.55
N GLY A 159 -22.56 -2.96 1.63
CA GLY A 159 -22.03 -4.16 2.28
C GLY A 159 -20.72 -4.64 1.66
N ARG A 160 -20.42 -5.94 1.79
CA ARG A 160 -19.10 -6.52 1.45
C ARG A 160 -18.76 -6.54 -0.03
N LEU A 161 -19.75 -6.36 -0.90
CA LEU A 161 -19.58 -6.38 -2.35
C LEU A 161 -19.98 -5.01 -2.90
N LEU A 162 -19.23 -4.49 -3.86
CA LEU A 162 -19.56 -3.30 -4.65
C LEU A 162 -20.72 -3.57 -5.62
N SER A 163 -21.84 -4.07 -5.09
CA SER A 163 -22.97 -4.62 -5.83
C SER A 163 -23.70 -3.60 -6.72
N LYS A 164 -23.48 -2.30 -6.50
CA LYS A 164 -23.99 -1.21 -7.34
C LYS A 164 -23.00 -0.70 -8.38
N ASN A 165 -21.75 -1.16 -8.36
CA ASN A 165 -20.72 -0.77 -9.30
C ASN A 165 -20.37 -1.95 -10.22
N LYS A 166 -19.95 -1.65 -11.45
CA LYS A 166 -19.43 -2.67 -12.37
C LYS A 166 -17.97 -2.42 -12.71
N GLY A 167 -17.11 -3.36 -12.33
CA GLY A 167 -15.67 -3.23 -12.48
C GLY A 167 -15.10 -2.03 -11.71
N ILE A 168 -13.80 -1.77 -11.88
CA ILE A 168 -13.10 -0.68 -11.22
C ILE A 168 -12.13 -0.06 -12.25
N LEU A 169 -12.14 1.27 -12.34
CA LEU A 169 -11.18 2.06 -13.09
C LEU A 169 -10.46 3.00 -12.14
N ALA A 170 -9.14 2.90 -12.06
CA ALA A 170 -8.28 3.83 -11.34
C ALA A 170 -7.27 4.46 -12.31
N THR A 171 -7.06 5.77 -12.23
CA THR A 171 -6.11 6.50 -13.07
C THR A 171 -5.47 7.66 -12.29
N ASN A 172 -4.49 8.34 -12.87
CA ASN A 172 -3.92 9.60 -12.36
C ASN A 172 -4.88 10.82 -12.42
N GLY A 173 -6.18 10.61 -12.61
CA GLY A 173 -7.18 11.67 -12.76
C GLY A 173 -7.22 12.27 -14.17
N HIS A 174 -6.08 12.70 -14.70
CA HIS A 174 -5.99 13.40 -15.99
C HIS A 174 -6.45 12.58 -17.20
N LEU A 175 -6.28 11.25 -17.15
CA LEU A 175 -6.61 10.35 -18.25
C LEU A 175 -7.98 9.69 -18.10
N HIS A 176 -8.67 9.91 -16.98
CA HIS A 176 -9.82 9.11 -16.58
C HIS A 176 -10.94 9.06 -17.63
N ASP A 177 -11.37 10.23 -18.13
CA ASP A 177 -12.48 10.32 -19.08
C ASP A 177 -12.13 9.76 -20.46
N LYS A 178 -10.84 9.86 -20.86
CA LYS A 178 -10.34 9.27 -22.11
C LYS A 178 -10.36 7.74 -22.03
N VAL A 179 -9.95 7.19 -20.89
CA VAL A 179 -9.96 5.74 -20.66
C VAL A 179 -11.40 5.23 -20.57
N LEU A 180 -12.31 5.95 -19.89
CA LEU A 180 -13.75 5.62 -19.89
C LEU A 180 -14.33 5.58 -21.31
N SER A 181 -13.98 6.55 -22.16
CA SER A 181 -14.45 6.61 -23.55
C SER A 181 -13.96 5.40 -24.36
N ALA A 182 -12.69 5.02 -24.22
CA ALA A 182 -12.13 3.85 -24.88
C ALA A 182 -12.78 2.54 -24.40
N ILE A 183 -13.09 2.42 -23.11
CA ILE A 183 -13.81 1.26 -22.54
C ILE A 183 -15.22 1.19 -23.12
N ALA A 184 -15.93 2.32 -23.20
CA ALA A 184 -17.27 2.37 -23.77
C ALA A 184 -17.30 2.02 -25.28
N GLU A 185 -16.29 2.43 -26.04
CA GLU A 185 -16.14 2.10 -27.47
C GLU A 185 -15.85 0.61 -27.69
N SER A 186 -14.94 0.03 -26.92
CA SER A 186 -14.62 -1.40 -27.01
C SER A 186 -15.80 -2.31 -26.64
N SER A 187 -16.65 -1.86 -25.71
CA SER A 187 -17.87 -2.57 -25.31
C SER A 187 -18.98 -2.55 -26.38
N LYS A 188 -18.97 -1.56 -27.30
CA LYS A 188 -19.90 -1.49 -28.44
C LYS A 188 -19.48 -2.36 -29.61
N SER A 189 -18.19 -2.67 -29.72
CA SER A 189 -17.62 -3.46 -30.83
C SER A 189 -17.69 -4.97 -30.61
N ALA A 190 -18.25 -5.42 -29.47
CA ALA A 190 -18.42 -6.82 -29.09
C ALA A 190 -19.86 -7.37 -29.32
N LEU A 191 -20.70 -6.63 -30.05
CA LEU A 191 -22.03 -7.01 -30.55
C LEU A 191 -22.02 -6.95 -32.08
#